data_AF-A0AAJ8MY12-F1
#
_entry.id   AF-A0AAJ8MY12-F1
#
_cell.length_a   1.000
_cell.length_b   1.000
_cell.length_c   1.000
_cell.angle_alpha   90.00
_cell.angle_beta   90.00
_cell.angle_gamma   90.00
#
_symmetry.space_group_name_H-M   'P 1'
#
loop_
_entity.id
_entity.type
_entity.pdbx_description
1 polymer ?
#
loop_
_entity_poly.entity_id
_entity_poly.type
_entity_poly.pdbx_seq_one_letter_code
_entity_poly.pdbx_strand_id
1 'polypeptide(L)'
;MVADAETQLAQNPSLDTKHDAAGAKHPEASNDTKAGGNPQTGDRYEVAPEGAHSRLDRKDERNHGNALADAKRVEKLEEEAQAAHDEAIKHPTAIARAHGNEPSRGAKKDEEIIDDEEEELRKKDEAKKQSKEAHAHHKH
;
A
#
# COMPACT_ATOMS: atom_id res chain seq x y z
N MET A 1 25.96 24.92 12.44
CA MET A 1 27.30 24.33 12.68
C MET A 1 27.32 23.01 11.94
N VAL A 2 27.97 22.99 10.78
CA VAL A 2 28.09 21.80 9.93
C VAL A 2 29.13 20.92 10.59
N ALA A 3 28.74 19.71 11.02
CA ALA A 3 29.68 18.78 11.63
C ALA A 3 30.70 18.35 10.56
N ASP A 4 31.97 18.67 10.81
CA ASP A 4 33.09 18.28 9.95
C ASP A 4 33.10 16.75 9.80
N ALA A 5 33.29 16.26 8.57
CA ALA A 5 33.24 14.84 8.22
C ALA A 5 34.15 13.94 9.09
N GLU A 6 35.22 14.52 9.65
CA GLU A 6 36.11 13.85 10.62
C GLU A 6 35.40 13.46 11.92
N THR A 7 34.46 14.28 12.41
CA THR A 7 33.70 13.99 13.64
C THR A 7 32.69 12.86 13.45
N GLN A 8 32.13 12.70 12.25
CA GLN A 8 31.20 11.60 11.93
C GLN A 8 31.93 10.25 11.80
N LEU A 9 33.16 10.26 11.26
CA LEU A 9 34.00 9.07 11.14
C LEU A 9 34.50 8.56 12.50
N ALA A 10 34.81 9.47 13.43
CA ALA A 10 35.21 9.12 14.79
C ALA A 10 34.07 8.47 15.60
N GLN A 11 32.82 8.84 15.32
CA GLN A 11 31.64 8.28 15.98
C GLN A 11 31.19 6.95 15.38
N ASN A 12 31.53 6.67 14.12
CA ASN A 12 31.17 5.44 13.42
C ASN A 12 32.39 4.89 12.66
N PRO A 13 33.27 4.10 13.32
CA PRO A 13 34.51 3.62 12.71
C PRO A 13 34.30 2.64 11.54
N SER A 14 33.06 2.21 11.30
CA SER A 14 32.64 1.37 10.16
C SER A 14 32.12 2.16 8.95
N LEU A 15 32.10 3.49 9.02
CA LEU A 15 31.56 4.35 7.96
C LEU A 15 32.67 4.63 6.94
N ASP A 16 32.78 3.80 5.91
CA ASP A 16 33.75 3.96 4.85
C ASP A 16 33.30 5.03 3.83
N THR A 17 33.65 6.28 4.11
CA THR A 17 33.28 7.44 3.29
C THR A 17 33.89 7.42 1.88
N LYS A 18 34.84 6.52 1.59
CA LYS A 18 35.45 6.39 0.26
C LYS A 18 34.58 5.60 -0.71
N HIS A 19 33.65 4.80 -0.21
CA HIS A 19 32.84 3.89 -1.02
C HIS A 19 31.37 4.32 -1.18
N ASP A 20 30.86 5.26 -0.36
CA ASP A 20 29.46 5.68 -0.39
C ASP A 20 29.13 6.79 -1.41
N ALA A 21 30.13 7.54 -1.91
CA ALA A 21 29.89 8.62 -2.90
C ALA A 21 29.70 8.10 -4.33
N ALA A 22 30.07 6.84 -4.60
CA ALA A 22 29.73 6.13 -5.81
C ALA A 22 28.71 5.07 -5.40
N GLY A 23 27.45 5.49 -5.25
CA GLY A 23 26.31 4.63 -4.91
C GLY A 23 26.47 3.28 -5.59
N ALA A 24 26.33 2.21 -4.80
CA ALA A 24 26.66 0.84 -5.16
C ALA A 24 26.50 0.64 -6.67
N LYS A 25 27.63 0.56 -7.39
CA LYS A 25 27.60 0.15 -8.79
C LYS A 25 27.10 -1.28 -8.75
N HIS A 26 25.79 -1.45 -8.91
CA HIS A 26 25.22 -2.73 -9.26
C HIS A 26 26.11 -3.24 -10.40
N PRO A 27 26.75 -4.42 -10.26
CA PRO A 27 27.55 -4.97 -11.35
C PRO A 27 26.66 -4.88 -12.59
N GLU A 28 27.17 -4.26 -13.67
CA GLU A 28 26.39 -4.02 -14.88
C GLU A 28 25.55 -5.25 -15.14
N ALA A 29 24.25 -5.13 -14.87
CA ALA A 29 23.29 -6.12 -15.29
C ALA A 29 23.30 -5.96 -16.79
N SER A 30 24.22 -6.68 -17.44
CA SER A 30 24.10 -6.99 -18.84
C SER A 30 22.66 -7.43 -19.00
N ASN A 31 21.96 -6.83 -19.94
CA ASN A 31 20.56 -7.13 -20.23
C ASN A 31 20.34 -8.63 -20.60
N ASP A 32 21.44 -9.40 -20.66
CA ASP A 32 21.58 -10.82 -20.91
C ASP A 32 21.74 -11.69 -19.64
N THR A 33 21.96 -11.09 -18.46
CA THR A 33 21.91 -11.86 -17.22
C THR A 33 20.45 -12.09 -16.84
N LYS A 34 19.99 -13.33 -17.04
CA LYS A 34 18.71 -13.87 -16.55
C LYS A 34 18.56 -13.64 -15.03
N ALA A 35 18.19 -12.44 -14.62
CA ALA A 35 17.84 -12.08 -13.26
C ALA A 35 16.49 -12.73 -12.94
N GLY A 36 16.53 -13.97 -12.45
CA GLY A 36 15.33 -14.77 -12.14
C GLY A 36 15.43 -16.25 -12.51
N GLY A 37 16.59 -16.72 -12.98
CA GLY A 37 16.86 -18.15 -13.18
C GLY A 37 17.53 -18.80 -11.97
N ASN A 38 17.50 -20.13 -11.95
CA ASN A 38 18.29 -20.93 -11.02
C ASN A 38 19.79 -20.59 -11.19
N PRO A 39 20.51 -20.19 -10.11
CA PRO A 39 21.91 -19.76 -10.22
C PRO A 39 22.87 -20.88 -10.64
N GLN A 40 22.47 -22.16 -10.53
CA GLN A 40 23.30 -23.30 -10.95
C GLN A 40 23.04 -23.73 -12.40
N THR A 41 21.79 -23.69 -12.87
CA THR A 41 21.43 -24.18 -14.22
C THR A 41 21.18 -23.05 -15.22
N GLY A 42 20.97 -21.82 -14.74
CA GLY A 42 20.59 -20.69 -15.58
C GLY A 42 19.19 -20.79 -16.16
N ASP A 43 18.40 -21.82 -15.82
CA ASP A 43 17.03 -22.00 -16.31
C ASP A 43 16.01 -21.23 -15.49
N ARG A 44 14.86 -20.89 -16.08
CA ARG A 44 13.75 -20.26 -15.36
C ARG A 44 13.15 -21.27 -14.37
N TYR A 45 12.73 -20.79 -13.20
CA TYR A 45 12.00 -21.63 -12.24
C TYR A 45 10.66 -22.08 -12.82
N GLU A 46 10.23 -23.27 -12.42
CA GLU A 46 8.89 -23.76 -12.72
C GLU A 46 7.84 -22.90 -12.01
N VAL A 47 6.78 -22.54 -12.73
CA VAL A 47 5.66 -21.78 -12.17
C VAL A 47 4.76 -22.74 -11.39
N ALA A 48 4.40 -22.37 -10.16
CA ALA A 48 3.50 -23.18 -9.35
C ALA A 48 2.12 -23.33 -10.05
N PRO A 49 1.47 -24.49 -9.94
CA PRO A 49 0.15 -24.71 -10.52
C PRO A 49 -0.92 -23.82 -9.85
N GLU A 50 -2.01 -23.56 -10.57
CA GLU A 50 -3.15 -22.81 -10.02
C GLU A 50 -3.68 -23.48 -8.75
N GLY A 51 -3.90 -22.68 -7.70
CA GLY A 51 -4.39 -23.18 -6.41
C GLY A 51 -3.34 -23.84 -5.52
N ALA A 52 -2.03 -23.78 -5.86
CA ALA A 52 -0.96 -24.27 -4.98
C ALA A 52 -0.94 -23.59 -3.60
N HIS A 53 -1.56 -22.42 -3.46
CA HIS A 53 -1.72 -21.69 -2.20
C HIS A 53 -3.11 -21.86 -1.56
N SER A 54 -3.92 -22.81 -2.05
CA SER A 54 -5.25 -23.04 -1.50
C SER A 54 -5.17 -23.51 -0.06
N ARG A 55 -5.85 -22.80 0.84
CA ARG A 55 -5.94 -23.20 2.26
C ARG A 55 -6.79 -24.46 2.46
N LEU A 56 -7.59 -24.81 1.45
CA LEU A 56 -8.44 -26.00 1.41
C LEU A 56 -7.88 -27.03 0.42
N ASP A 57 -6.55 -27.18 0.35
CA ASP A 57 -5.93 -28.23 -0.43
C ASP A 57 -6.36 -29.61 0.11
N ARG A 58 -6.85 -30.47 -0.77
CA ARG A 58 -7.23 -31.84 -0.45
C ARG A 58 -6.03 -32.69 -0.03
N LYS A 59 -4.82 -32.33 -0.47
CA LYS A 59 -3.57 -33.00 -0.09
C LYS A 59 -3.01 -32.53 1.25
N ASP A 60 -3.65 -31.55 1.88
CA ASP A 60 -3.23 -31.05 3.17
C ASP A 60 -3.48 -32.10 4.28
N GLU A 61 -2.48 -32.31 5.12
CA GLU A 61 -2.54 -33.25 6.24
C GLU A 61 -3.27 -32.65 7.46
N ARG A 62 -3.62 -31.36 7.44
CA ARG A 62 -4.46 -30.72 8.45
C ARG A 62 -5.83 -31.40 8.50
N ASN A 63 -6.33 -31.63 9.71
CA ASN A 63 -7.72 -32.05 9.90
C ASN A 63 -8.68 -31.05 9.23
N HIS A 64 -9.71 -31.55 8.54
CA HIS A 64 -10.72 -30.76 7.85
C HIS A 64 -11.32 -29.64 8.72
N GLY A 65 -11.58 -29.91 10.00
CA GLY A 65 -12.05 -28.89 10.94
C GLY A 65 -11.06 -27.74 11.15
N ASN A 66 -9.77 -28.05 11.23
CA ASN A 66 -8.71 -27.06 11.40
C ASN A 66 -8.47 -26.26 10.11
N ALA A 67 -8.52 -26.92 8.95
CA ALA A 67 -8.41 -26.25 7.65
C ALA A 67 -9.57 -25.27 7.44
N LEU A 68 -10.80 -25.66 7.77
CA LEU A 68 -11.97 -24.78 7.72
C LEU A 68 -11.89 -23.62 8.72
N ALA A 69 -11.43 -23.88 9.94
CA ALA A 69 -11.26 -22.83 10.94
C ALA A 69 -10.21 -21.79 10.50
N ASP A 70 -9.09 -22.24 9.93
CA ASP A 70 -8.08 -21.33 9.39
C ASP A 70 -8.59 -20.55 8.18
N ALA A 71 -9.29 -21.21 7.26
CA ALA A 71 -9.89 -20.55 6.10
C ALA A 71 -10.85 -19.43 6.51
N LYS A 72 -11.79 -19.69 7.43
CA LYS A 72 -12.73 -18.68 7.93
C LYS A 72 -12.04 -17.54 8.68
N ARG A 73 -11.01 -17.85 9.47
CA ARG A 73 -10.24 -16.84 10.19
C ARG A 73 -9.55 -15.89 9.21
N VAL A 74 -8.97 -16.44 8.14
CA VAL A 74 -8.28 -15.64 7.12
C VAL A 74 -9.26 -14.84 6.28
N GLU A 75 -10.37 -15.44 5.85
CA GLU A 75 -11.44 -14.74 5.12
C GLU A 75 -11.92 -13.51 5.90
N LYS A 76 -12.18 -13.65 7.20
CA LYS A 76 -12.57 -12.52 8.06
C LYS A 76 -11.50 -11.43 8.14
N LEU A 77 -10.23 -11.83 8.24
CA LEU A 77 -9.10 -10.88 8.28
C LEU A 77 -8.92 -10.17 6.94
N GLU A 78 -9.13 -10.87 5.83
CA GLU A 78 -9.09 -10.31 4.48
C GLU A 78 -10.24 -9.34 4.25
N GLU A 79 -11.46 -9.66 4.70
CA GLU A 79 -12.60 -8.74 4.67
C GLU A 79 -12.34 -7.48 5.50
N GLU A 80 -11.82 -7.63 6.71
CA GLU A 80 -11.46 -6.49 7.59
C GLU A 80 -10.33 -5.66 6.98
N ALA A 81 -9.30 -6.31 6.42
CA ALA A 81 -8.19 -5.63 5.76
C ALA A 81 -8.65 -4.92 4.47
N GLN A 82 -9.58 -5.50 3.72
CA GLN A 82 -10.15 -4.88 2.52
C GLN A 82 -10.98 -3.66 2.90
N ALA A 83 -11.81 -3.75 3.94
CA ALA A 83 -12.58 -2.61 4.43
C ALA A 83 -11.65 -1.47 4.91
N ALA A 84 -10.59 -1.81 5.65
CA ALA A 84 -9.59 -0.84 6.09
C ALA A 84 -8.80 -0.24 4.91
N HIS A 85 -8.51 -1.04 3.88
CA HIS A 85 -7.85 -0.59 2.66
C HIS A 85 -8.75 0.34 1.84
N ASP A 86 -10.04 0.03 1.71
CA ASP A 86 -11.00 0.87 1.00
C ASP A 86 -11.22 2.21 1.71
N GLU A 87 -11.20 2.23 3.05
CA GLU A 87 -11.21 3.45 3.85
C GLU A 87 -9.90 4.24 3.68
N ALA A 88 -8.76 3.54 3.67
CA ALA A 88 -7.44 4.11 3.43
C ALA A 88 -7.27 4.71 2.03
N ILE A 89 -7.96 4.19 1.00
CA ILE A 89 -7.98 4.79 -0.34
C ILE A 89 -8.74 6.12 -0.31
N LYS A 90 -9.86 6.19 0.42
CA LYS A 90 -10.69 7.39 0.48
C LYS A 90 -10.02 8.54 1.23
N HIS A 91 -9.32 8.22 2.32
CA HIS A 91 -8.66 9.22 3.14
C HIS A 91 -7.14 9.07 3.07
N PRO A 92 -6.43 10.02 2.40
CA PRO A 92 -4.98 9.93 2.21
C PRO A 92 -4.19 9.97 3.53
N THR A 93 -4.79 10.45 4.62
CA THR A 93 -4.16 10.50 5.95
C THR A 93 -4.43 9.26 6.81
N ALA A 94 -5.37 8.39 6.43
CA ALA A 94 -5.80 7.27 7.25
C ALA A 94 -4.69 6.23 7.46
N ILE A 95 -3.89 5.94 6.43
CA ILE A 95 -2.76 4.99 6.54
C ILE A 95 -1.74 5.48 7.58
N ALA A 96 -1.34 6.74 7.50
CA ALA A 96 -0.36 7.31 8.41
C ALA A 96 -0.88 7.26 9.86
N ARG A 97 -2.14 7.67 10.09
CA ARG A 97 -2.79 7.60 11.40
C ARG A 97 -2.92 6.16 11.93
N ALA A 98 -3.30 5.21 11.07
CA ALA A 98 -3.42 3.79 11.43
C ALA A 98 -2.08 3.18 11.89
N HIS A 99 -0.97 3.61 11.29
CA HIS A 99 0.38 3.21 11.69
C HIS A 99 0.98 4.05 12.83
N GLY A 100 0.23 5.00 13.40
CA GLY A 100 0.70 5.87 14.50
C GLY A 100 1.70 6.95 14.06
N ASN A 101 1.81 7.21 12.76
CA ASN A 101 2.70 8.20 12.18
C ASN A 101 1.96 9.51 11.88
N GLU A 102 2.71 10.61 11.84
CA GLU A 102 2.14 11.87 11.40
C GLU A 102 1.94 11.85 9.86
N PRO A 103 0.74 12.22 9.36
CA PRO A 103 0.51 12.29 7.92
C PRO A 103 1.39 13.36 7.26
N SER A 104 1.81 13.08 6.03
CA SER A 104 2.65 14.00 5.26
C SER A 104 1.91 15.31 4.95
N ARG A 105 2.68 16.38 4.69
CA ARG A 105 2.09 17.69 4.31
C ARG A 105 1.22 17.61 3.06
N GLY A 106 1.56 16.72 2.12
CA GLY A 106 0.76 16.46 0.93
C GLY A 106 -0.57 15.79 1.29
N ALA A 107 -0.52 14.69 2.04
CA ALA A 107 -1.72 13.95 2.44
C ALA A 107 -2.71 14.81 3.25
N LYS A 108 -2.23 15.71 4.13
CA LYS A 108 -3.08 16.67 4.85
C LYS A 108 -3.80 17.63 3.90
N LYS A 109 -3.11 18.11 2.86
CA LYS A 109 -3.68 19.05 1.89
C LYS A 109 -4.66 18.35 0.95
N ASP A 110 -4.38 17.10 0.58
CA ASP A 110 -5.30 16.29 -0.21
C ASP A 110 -6.58 15.98 0.59
N GLU A 111 -6.49 15.74 1.91
CA GLU A 111 -7.68 15.61 2.80
C GLU A 111 -8.50 16.92 2.84
N GLU A 112 -7.85 18.08 2.98
CA GLU A 112 -8.52 19.40 2.96
C GLU A 112 -9.25 19.66 1.62
N ILE A 113 -8.65 19.29 0.49
CA ILE A 113 -9.29 19.44 -0.83
C ILE A 113 -10.52 18.54 -0.96
N ILE A 114 -10.43 17.29 -0.48
CA ILE A 114 -11.55 16.35 -0.51
C ILE A 114 -12.73 16.88 0.33
N ASP A 115 -12.44 17.40 1.53
CA ASP A 115 -13.46 17.97 2.41
C ASP A 115 -14.15 19.19 1.78
N ASP A 116 -13.37 20.12 1.21
CA ASP A 116 -13.88 21.31 0.52
C ASP A 116 -14.76 20.93 -0.70
N GLU A 117 -14.34 19.92 -1.47
CA GLU A 117 -15.08 19.42 -2.63
C GLU A 117 -16.41 18.77 -2.24
N GLU A 118 -16.45 17.99 -1.15
CA GLU A 118 -17.69 17.39 -0.62
C GLU A 118 -18.68 18.45 -0.14
N GLU A 119 -18.22 19.50 0.55
CA GLU A 119 -19.09 20.59 0.99
C GLU A 119 -19.75 21.34 -0.19
N GLU A 120 -18.96 21.63 -1.22
CA GLU A 120 -19.47 22.28 -2.43
C GLU A 120 -20.44 21.39 -3.21
N LEU A 121 -20.19 20.08 -3.25
CA LEU A 121 -21.11 19.12 -3.85
C LEU A 121 -22.45 19.10 -3.10
N ARG A 122 -22.41 19.09 -1.76
CA ARG A 122 -23.61 19.11 -0.91
C ARG A 122 -24.46 20.36 -1.14
N LYS A 123 -23.84 21.54 -1.16
CA LYS A 123 -24.55 22.81 -1.42
C LYS A 123 -25.22 22.79 -2.81
N LYS A 124 -24.53 22.27 -3.83
CA LYS A 124 -25.09 22.13 -5.19
C LYS A 124 -26.26 21.16 -5.23
N ASP A 125 -26.20 20.06 -4.49
CA ASP A 125 -27.29 19.08 -4.44
C ASP A 125 -28.52 19.60 -3.69
N GLU A 126 -28.32 20.36 -2.62
CA GLU A 126 -29.40 21.06 -1.92
C GLU A 126 -30.07 22.10 -2.83
N ALA A 127 -29.30 22.90 -3.56
CA ALA A 127 -29.83 23.85 -4.53
C ALA A 127 -30.63 23.16 -5.66
N LYS A 128 -30.14 22.02 -6.17
CA LYS A 128 -30.88 21.20 -7.16
C LYS A 128 -32.20 20.66 -6.61
N LYS A 129 -32.23 20.22 -5.35
CA LYS A 129 -33.47 19.74 -4.70
C LYS A 129 -34.49 20.86 -4.57
N GLN A 130 -34.07 22.03 -4.08
CA GLN A 130 -34.92 23.21 -3.95
C GLN A 130 -35.47 23.67 -5.31
N SER A 131 -34.65 23.66 -6.36
CA SER A 131 -35.07 23.99 -7.72
C SER A 131 -36.12 23.01 -8.26
N LYS A 132 -35.96 21.70 -8.01
CA LYS A 132 -36.95 20.68 -8.41
C LYS A 132 -38.29 20.86 -7.69
N GLU A 133 -38.25 21.18 -6.40
CA GLU A 133 -39.46 21.40 -5.59
C GLU A 133 -40.22 22.67 -6.04
N ALA A 134 -39.49 23.76 -6.30
CA ALA A 134 -40.07 24.99 -6.84
C ALA A 134 -40.71 24.77 -8.23
N HIS A 135 -40.06 24.01 -9.10
CA HIS A 135 -40.61 23.67 -10.41
C HIS A 135 -41.82 22.73 -10.32
N ALA A 136 -41.90 21.86 -9.31
CA ALA A 136 -43.07 21.00 -9.08
C ALA A 136 -44.30 21.82 -8.63
N HIS A 137 -44.10 22.81 -7.75
CA HIS A 137 -45.19 23.66 -7.24
C HIS A 137 -45.76 24.62 -8.31
N HIS A 138 -44.98 25.01 -9.32
CA HIS A 138 -45.46 25.88 -10.41
C HIS A 138 -46.30 25.15 -11.48
N LYS A 139 -46.38 23.81 -11.44
CA LYS A 139 -47.03 23.01 -12.49
C LYS A 139 -48.51 22.67 -12.21
N HIS A 140 -49.13 23.33 -11.24
CA HIS A 140 -50.56 23.25 -10.91
C HIS A 140 -51.25 24.59 -11.20
#